data_AF-A0A2P2K7P3-F1
#
_entry.id   AF-A0A2P2K7P3-F1
#
_cell.length_a   1.000
_cell.length_b   1.000
_cell.length_c   1.000
_cell.angle_alpha   90.00
_cell.angle_beta   90.00
_cell.angle_gamma   90.00
#
_symmetry.space_group_name_H-M   'P 1'
#
loop_
_entity.id
_entity.type
_entity.pdbx_description
1 polymer ?
#
loop_
_entity_poly.entity_id
_entity_poly.type
_entity_poly.pdbx_seq_one_letter_code
_entity_poly.pdbx_strand_id
1 'polypeptide(L)'
;MDPKELPILSNLLPQIDQSSHLPNPEVNQSSLTRFRHLNNPKVASLLTQAVPTSLTQTHALLRAMGPRPDPDVVSTARSRMAQVQELGGGSGGGGKEVEIYRAAVRLEEIYEEHERELRDVEERLAGVYREVVEREIEDFQWNEEVVAVLKETQSGEVVERLDLSDRQLTLIPEAFGTLHGLLLLNLSHNQLQVCMYMCYQ
;
A
#
# COMPACT_ATOMS: atom_id res chain seq x y z
N MET A 1 -8.80 12.97 -4.63
CA MET A 1 -7.54 12.48 -4.04
C MET A 1 -6.74 11.75 -5.10
N ASP A 2 -5.44 12.03 -5.23
CA ASP A 2 -4.57 11.39 -6.21
C ASP A 2 -4.24 9.95 -5.73
N PRO A 3 -4.40 8.90 -6.56
CA PRO A 3 -4.01 7.54 -6.22
C PRO A 3 -2.56 7.40 -5.71
N LYS A 4 -1.66 8.33 -6.08
CA LYS A 4 -0.27 8.36 -5.62
C LYS A 4 -0.12 8.73 -4.13
N GLU A 5 -1.13 9.36 -3.54
CA GLU A 5 -1.13 9.70 -2.10
C GLU A 5 -1.46 8.48 -1.22
N LEU A 6 -2.04 7.42 -1.80
CA LEU A 6 -2.48 6.21 -1.10
C LEU A 6 -1.87 4.94 -1.73
N PRO A 7 -0.53 4.78 -1.72
CA PRO A 7 0.17 3.71 -2.44
C PRO A 7 -0.18 2.30 -1.98
N ILE A 8 -0.39 2.06 -0.68
CA ILE A 8 -0.76 0.73 -0.16
C ILE A 8 -2.21 0.44 -0.48
N LEU A 9 -3.13 1.35 -0.15
CA LEU A 9 -4.55 1.18 -0.46
C LEU A 9 -4.80 1.06 -1.97
N SER A 10 -4.12 1.84 -2.82
CA SER A 10 -4.27 1.73 -4.28
C SER A 10 -3.86 0.35 -4.82
N ASN A 11 -2.93 -0.34 -4.17
CA ASN A 11 -2.49 -1.68 -4.52
C ASN A 11 -3.44 -2.78 -3.98
N LEU A 12 -4.07 -2.53 -2.83
CA LEU A 12 -4.99 -3.47 -2.19
C LEU A 12 -6.44 -3.34 -2.68
N LEU A 13 -6.86 -2.15 -3.12
CA LEU A 13 -8.22 -1.88 -3.62
C LEU A 13 -8.68 -2.84 -4.72
N PRO A 14 -7.86 -3.20 -5.73
CA PRO A 14 -8.23 -4.21 -6.73
C PRO A 14 -8.45 -5.62 -6.15
N GLN A 15 -7.86 -5.92 -5.00
CA GLN A 15 -7.97 -7.23 -4.34
C GLN A 15 -9.20 -7.29 -3.41
N ILE A 16 -9.60 -6.14 -2.85
CA ILE A 16 -10.71 -6.00 -1.90
C ILE A 16 -12.03 -5.75 -2.64
N ASP A 17 -12.01 -5.00 -3.74
CA ASP A 17 -13.19 -4.67 -4.54
C ASP A 17 -13.09 -5.27 -5.95
N GLN A 18 -13.79 -6.40 -6.17
CA GLN A 18 -13.94 -7.08 -7.47
C GLN A 18 -14.58 -6.19 -8.56
N SER A 19 -15.09 -5.00 -8.21
CA SER A 19 -15.76 -4.07 -9.12
C SER A 19 -14.93 -2.83 -9.46
N SER A 20 -13.68 -2.73 -9.01
CA SER A 20 -12.78 -1.62 -9.36
C SER A 20 -12.10 -1.90 -10.72
N HIS A 21 -12.67 -1.30 -11.76
CA HIS A 21 -12.25 -1.47 -13.15
C HIS A 21 -10.89 -0.79 -13.42
N LEU A 22 -9.95 -1.63 -13.86
CA LEU A 22 -8.56 -1.40 -14.29
C LEU A 22 -7.53 -1.02 -13.21
N PRO A 23 -6.52 -1.88 -12.94
CA PRO A 23 -5.32 -1.47 -12.23
C PRO A 23 -4.57 -0.43 -13.08
N ASN A 24 -4.33 0.76 -12.53
CA ASN A 24 -3.47 1.74 -13.19
C ASN A 24 -1.99 1.27 -13.06
N PRO A 25 -1.33 0.84 -14.14
CA PRO A 25 0.00 0.25 -14.05
C PRO A 25 1.06 1.24 -13.54
N GLU A 26 0.90 2.54 -13.79
CA GLU A 26 1.86 3.58 -13.35
C GLU A 26 1.85 3.78 -11.83
N VAL A 27 0.67 3.69 -11.20
CA VAL A 27 0.50 3.80 -9.75
C VAL A 27 1.08 2.57 -9.06
N ASN A 28 0.95 1.40 -9.67
CA ASN A 28 1.57 0.18 -9.17
C ASN A 28 3.11 0.24 -9.22
N GLN A 29 3.70 0.73 -10.31
CA GLN A 29 5.17 0.80 -10.43
C GLN A 29 5.81 1.73 -9.37
N SER A 30 5.21 2.90 -9.15
CA SER A 30 5.71 3.87 -8.17
C SER A 30 5.50 3.39 -6.73
N SER A 31 4.36 2.75 -6.44
CA SER A 31 4.07 2.14 -5.13
C SER A 31 5.01 0.96 -4.84
N LEU A 32 5.30 0.11 -5.84
CA LEU A 32 6.22 -1.02 -5.71
C LEU A 32 7.69 -0.62 -5.52
N THR A 33 8.06 0.59 -5.91
CA THR A 33 9.40 1.12 -5.63
C THR A 33 9.57 1.46 -4.15
N ARG A 34 8.53 2.04 -3.52
CA ARG A 34 8.54 2.42 -2.10
C ARG A 34 8.18 1.26 -1.17
N PHE A 35 7.32 0.36 -1.62
CA PHE A 35 6.79 -0.76 -0.87
C PHE A 35 7.03 -2.08 -1.64
N ARG A 36 8.31 -2.39 -1.86
CA ARG A 36 8.79 -3.55 -2.64
C ARG A 36 8.21 -4.91 -2.24
N HIS A 37 7.75 -5.05 -0.99
CA HIS A 37 7.20 -6.29 -0.46
C HIS A 37 5.67 -6.37 -0.54
N LEU A 38 4.98 -5.39 -1.14
CA LEU A 38 3.53 -5.50 -1.39
C LEU A 38 3.18 -6.67 -2.31
N ASN A 39 4.09 -7.07 -3.20
CA ASN A 39 3.94 -8.26 -4.04
C ASN A 39 4.01 -9.59 -3.26
N ASN A 40 4.44 -9.57 -1.98
CA ASN A 40 4.47 -10.77 -1.17
C ASN A 40 3.04 -11.13 -0.73
N PRO A 41 2.53 -12.33 -1.07
CA PRO A 41 1.14 -12.71 -0.77
C PRO A 41 0.84 -12.73 0.74
N LYS A 42 1.84 -12.99 1.60
CA LYS A 42 1.69 -12.94 3.06
C LYS A 42 1.50 -11.51 3.55
N VAL A 43 2.31 -10.57 3.04
CA VAL A 43 2.20 -9.13 3.35
C VAL A 43 0.88 -8.59 2.84
N ALA A 44 0.52 -8.89 1.59
CA ALA A 44 -0.75 -8.48 1.00
C ALA A 44 -1.95 -8.99 1.80
N SER A 45 -1.93 -10.26 2.24
CA SER A 45 -3.00 -10.84 3.06
C SER A 45 -3.13 -10.17 4.42
N LEU A 46 -2.02 -9.91 5.11
CA LEU A 46 -2.02 -9.24 6.42
C LEU A 46 -2.50 -7.80 6.32
N LEU A 47 -2.02 -7.06 5.32
CA LEU A 47 -2.46 -5.69 5.08
C LEU A 47 -3.93 -5.62 4.69
N THR A 48 -4.41 -6.56 3.86
CA THR A 48 -5.83 -6.68 3.51
C THR A 48 -6.69 -6.90 4.75
N GLN A 49 -6.25 -7.74 5.69
CA GLN A 49 -6.95 -7.97 6.96
C GLN A 49 -6.91 -6.73 7.88
N ALA A 50 -5.89 -5.88 7.74
CA ALA A 50 -5.76 -4.65 8.52
C ALA A 50 -6.60 -3.47 7.99
N VAL A 51 -7.25 -3.61 6.83
CA VAL A 51 -8.19 -2.62 6.30
C VAL A 51 -9.50 -2.66 7.10
N PRO A 52 -10.00 -1.54 7.64
CA PRO A 52 -11.28 -1.52 8.35
C PRO A 52 -12.44 -1.86 7.42
N THR A 53 -13.39 -2.62 7.95
CA THR A 53 -14.69 -2.83 7.28
C THR A 53 -15.53 -1.57 7.24
N SER A 54 -15.31 -0.61 8.15
CA SER A 54 -15.96 0.71 8.09
C SER A 54 -15.60 1.45 6.80
N LEU A 55 -14.31 1.44 6.43
CA LEU A 55 -13.81 2.13 5.25
C LEU A 55 -14.44 1.58 3.96
N THR A 56 -14.58 0.26 3.85
CA THR A 56 -15.21 -0.37 2.68
C THR A 56 -16.71 -0.09 2.62
N GLN A 57 -17.40 -0.05 3.75
CA GLN A 57 -18.82 0.33 3.84
C GLN A 57 -19.03 1.80 3.47
N THR A 58 -18.24 2.71 4.02
CA THR A 58 -18.29 4.15 3.72
C THR A 58 -18.00 4.40 2.23
N HIS A 59 -17.01 3.70 1.67
CA HIS A 59 -16.69 3.80 0.25
C HIS A 59 -17.85 3.32 -0.65
N ALA A 60 -18.48 2.19 -0.31
CA ALA A 60 -19.64 1.68 -1.03
C ALA A 60 -20.84 2.64 -0.95
N LEU A 61 -21.08 3.25 0.21
CA LEU A 61 -22.13 4.25 0.39
C LEU A 61 -21.86 5.50 -0.44
N LEU A 62 -20.63 6.04 -0.41
CA LEU A 62 -20.24 7.20 -1.21
C LEU A 62 -20.39 6.96 -2.71
N ARG A 63 -20.09 5.74 -3.17
CA ARG A 63 -20.34 5.32 -4.56
C ARG A 63 -21.83 5.39 -4.92
N ALA A 64 -22.71 4.99 -4.01
CA ALA A 64 -24.16 5.07 -4.20
C ALA A 64 -24.67 6.52 -4.17
N MET A 65 -24.00 7.42 -3.44
CA MET A 65 -24.35 8.84 -3.36
C MET A 65 -23.90 9.66 -4.58
N GLY A 66 -22.98 9.15 -5.40
CA GLY A 66 -22.61 9.72 -6.69
C GLY A 66 -21.19 10.32 -6.73
N PRO A 67 -20.89 11.23 -7.66
CA PRO A 67 -19.61 11.94 -7.69
C PRO A 67 -19.56 13.03 -6.62
N ARG A 68 -18.33 13.39 -6.20
CA ARG A 68 -18.10 14.52 -5.30
C ARG A 68 -18.66 15.82 -5.91
N PRO A 69 -19.38 16.64 -5.14
CA PRO A 69 -19.83 17.95 -5.58
C PRO A 69 -18.69 18.87 -6.03
N ASP A 70 -18.99 19.78 -6.95
CA ASP A 70 -18.01 20.80 -7.38
C ASP A 70 -17.75 21.81 -6.23
N PRO A 71 -16.49 22.13 -5.90
CA PRO A 71 -16.15 23.10 -4.86
C PRO A 71 -16.80 24.47 -5.03
N ASP A 72 -16.98 24.94 -6.26
CA ASP A 72 -17.61 26.23 -6.56
C ASP A 72 -19.11 26.18 -6.24
N VAL A 73 -19.76 25.04 -6.50
CA VAL A 73 -21.17 24.80 -6.15
C VAL A 73 -21.33 24.74 -4.62
N VAL A 74 -20.41 24.09 -3.91
CA VAL A 74 -20.44 24.04 -2.44
C VAL A 74 -20.22 25.42 -1.83
N SER A 75 -19.27 26.21 -2.35
CA SER A 75 -19.03 27.57 -1.86
C SER A 75 -20.25 28.47 -2.07
N THR A 76 -20.89 28.36 -3.23
CA THR A 76 -22.14 29.05 -3.57
C THR A 76 -23.27 28.62 -2.65
N ALA A 77 -23.41 27.31 -2.40
CA ALA A 77 -24.39 26.73 -1.49
C ALA A 77 -24.24 27.28 -0.05
N ARG A 78 -23.00 27.33 0.47
CA ARG A 78 -22.68 27.90 1.79
C ARG A 78 -23.06 29.38 1.87
N SER A 79 -22.71 30.16 0.85
CA SER A 79 -23.06 31.60 0.78
C SER A 79 -24.57 31.82 0.74
N ARG A 80 -25.30 31.04 -0.08
CA ARG A 80 -26.77 31.11 -0.18
C ARG A 80 -27.45 30.73 1.12
N MET A 81 -26.98 29.70 1.81
CA MET A 81 -27.50 29.28 3.12
C MET A 81 -27.32 30.37 4.17
N ALA A 82 -26.16 31.04 4.20
CA ALA A 82 -25.90 32.15 5.13
C ALA A 82 -26.84 33.34 4.88
N GLN A 83 -27.04 33.72 3.60
CA GLN A 83 -27.94 34.81 3.22
C GLN A 83 -29.40 34.56 3.64
N VAL A 84 -29.90 33.33 3.48
CA VAL A 84 -31.28 32.97 3.87
C VAL A 84 -31.46 32.96 5.40
N GLN A 85 -30.39 32.64 6.13
CA GLN A 85 -30.38 32.64 7.59
C GLN A 85 -30.38 34.07 8.16
N GLU A 86 -29.71 35.01 7.50
CA GLU A 86 -29.72 36.45 7.83
C GLU A 86 -31.03 37.15 7.46
N LEU A 87 -31.67 36.77 6.35
CA LEU A 87 -32.91 37.41 5.87
C LEU A 87 -34.20 36.96 6.58
N GLY A 88 -34.10 36.12 7.62
CA GLY A 88 -35.22 35.79 8.50
C GLY A 88 -36.41 35.14 7.78
N GLY A 89 -36.24 33.87 7.36
CA GLY A 89 -37.34 32.91 7.20
C GLY A 89 -38.63 33.40 6.53
N GLY A 90 -38.54 34.08 5.38
CA GLY A 90 -39.71 34.45 4.58
C GLY A 90 -40.42 33.20 4.03
N SER A 91 -41.70 33.04 4.36
CA SER A 91 -42.56 31.86 4.16
C SER A 91 -42.87 31.46 2.68
N GLY A 92 -42.00 31.75 1.71
CA GLY A 92 -42.27 31.51 0.29
C GLY A 92 -41.11 30.85 -0.46
N GLY A 93 -41.25 29.58 -0.83
CA GLY A 93 -40.47 28.92 -1.89
C GLY A 93 -39.01 28.54 -1.61
N GLY A 94 -38.28 29.33 -0.81
CA GLY A 94 -36.83 29.16 -0.59
C GLY A 94 -36.41 27.94 0.24
N GLY A 95 -37.34 27.29 0.95
CA GLY A 95 -37.03 26.13 1.80
C GLY A 95 -36.48 24.93 1.02
N LYS A 96 -37.07 24.62 -0.15
CA LYS A 96 -36.63 23.50 -0.99
C LYS A 96 -35.25 23.75 -1.60
N GLU A 97 -34.96 25.00 -1.98
CA GLU A 97 -33.67 25.39 -2.54
C GLU A 97 -32.56 25.30 -1.48
N VAL A 98 -32.84 25.76 -0.26
CA VAL A 98 -31.94 25.67 0.90
C VAL A 98 -31.70 24.20 1.29
N GLU A 99 -32.70 23.33 1.18
CA GLU A 99 -32.55 21.90 1.41
C GLU A 99 -31.60 21.23 0.41
N ILE A 100 -31.64 21.64 -0.86
CA ILE A 100 -30.73 21.16 -1.91
C ILE A 100 -29.29 21.62 -1.60
N TYR A 101 -29.09 22.90 -1.30
CA TYR A 101 -27.77 23.42 -0.92
C TYR A 101 -27.22 22.74 0.34
N ARG A 102 -28.08 22.50 1.34
CA ARG A 102 -27.71 21.78 2.55
C ARG A 102 -27.31 20.34 2.25
N ALA A 103 -27.99 19.67 1.32
CA ALA A 103 -27.63 18.33 0.90
C ALA A 103 -26.25 18.30 0.21
N ALA A 104 -25.96 19.27 -0.66
CA ALA A 104 -24.66 19.39 -1.32
C ALA A 104 -23.52 19.65 -0.32
N VAL A 105 -23.73 20.54 0.66
CA VAL A 105 -22.73 20.83 1.70
C VAL A 105 -22.47 19.59 2.56
N ARG A 106 -23.51 18.88 3.01
CA ARG A 106 -23.35 17.64 3.80
C ARG A 106 -22.63 16.56 3.02
N LEU A 107 -22.92 16.43 1.72
CA LEU A 107 -22.28 15.44 0.89
C LEU A 107 -20.77 15.73 0.79
N GLU A 108 -20.38 16.98 0.59
CA GLU A 108 -18.96 17.39 0.60
C GLU A 108 -18.27 17.10 1.94
N GLU A 109 -18.93 17.39 3.07
CA GLU A 109 -18.42 17.08 4.41
C GLU A 109 -18.13 15.58 4.59
N ILE A 110 -19.01 14.71 4.08
CA ILE A 110 -18.79 13.25 4.13
C ILE A 110 -17.60 12.84 3.24
N TYR A 111 -17.45 13.43 2.05
CA TYR A 111 -16.27 13.15 1.21
C TYR A 111 -14.97 13.62 1.85
N GLU A 112 -14.95 14.79 2.48
CA GLU A 112 -13.78 15.29 3.21
C GLU A 112 -13.42 14.37 4.39
N GLU A 113 -14.40 13.89 5.14
CA GLU A 113 -14.18 12.96 6.25
C GLU A 113 -13.65 11.61 5.76
N HIS A 114 -14.22 11.06 4.68
CA HIS A 114 -13.72 9.82 4.09
C HIS A 114 -12.30 9.98 3.53
N GLU A 115 -11.96 11.13 2.95
CA GLU A 115 -10.59 11.41 2.49
C GLU A 115 -9.61 11.41 3.66
N ARG A 116 -10.01 11.94 4.82
CA ARG A 116 -9.21 11.88 6.06
C ARG A 116 -9.07 10.44 6.55
N GLU A 117 -10.16 9.67 6.57
CA GLU A 117 -10.14 8.25 6.98
C GLU A 117 -9.20 7.43 6.09
N LEU A 118 -9.18 7.69 4.77
CA LEU A 118 -8.26 7.03 3.84
C LEU A 118 -6.79 7.34 4.17
N ARG A 119 -6.46 8.58 4.53
CA ARG A 119 -5.09 8.97 4.94
C ARG A 119 -4.67 8.26 6.23
N ASP A 120 -5.56 8.24 7.22
CA ASP A 120 -5.29 7.61 8.52
C ASP A 120 -5.11 6.09 8.38
N VAL A 121 -5.92 5.45 7.53
CA VAL A 121 -5.80 4.02 7.23
C VAL A 121 -4.52 3.72 6.47
N GLU A 122 -4.15 4.54 5.48
CA GLU A 122 -2.89 4.39 4.74
C GLU A 122 -1.68 4.49 5.68
N GLU A 123 -1.66 5.48 6.58
CA GLU A 123 -0.60 5.63 7.57
C GLU A 123 -0.51 4.41 8.49
N ARG A 124 -1.66 3.91 8.96
CA ARG A 124 -1.69 2.70 9.78
C ARG A 124 -1.20 1.48 9.02
N LEU A 125 -1.60 1.31 7.76
CA LEU A 125 -1.15 0.22 6.89
C LEU A 125 0.35 0.32 6.61
N ALA A 126 0.91 1.52 6.46
CA ALA A 126 2.34 1.71 6.32
C ALA A 126 3.10 1.29 7.59
N GLY A 127 2.51 1.53 8.76
CA GLY A 127 3.00 1.01 10.04
C GLY A 127 3.02 -0.52 10.06
N VAL A 128 1.89 -1.16 9.72
CA VAL A 128 1.78 -2.64 9.65
C VAL A 128 2.75 -3.21 8.61
N TYR A 129 2.87 -2.59 7.44
CA TYR A 129 3.82 -3.00 6.40
C TYR A 129 5.24 -3.00 6.96
N ARG A 130 5.66 -1.92 7.63
CA ARG A 130 6.99 -1.83 8.23
C ARG A 130 7.20 -2.93 9.27
N GLU A 131 6.24 -3.11 10.17
CA GLU A 131 6.32 -4.11 11.24
C GLU A 131 6.36 -5.54 10.71
N VAL A 132 5.63 -5.84 9.63
CA VAL A 132 5.65 -7.14 8.96
C VAL A 132 6.94 -7.31 8.18
N VAL A 133 7.43 -6.29 7.47
CA VAL A 133 8.69 -6.38 6.74
C VAL A 133 9.85 -6.60 7.70
N GLU A 134 9.94 -5.82 8.78
CA GLU A 134 10.99 -5.96 9.80
C GLU A 134 10.94 -7.33 10.50
N ARG A 135 9.75 -7.84 10.85
CA ARG A 135 9.62 -9.13 11.58
C ARG A 135 9.64 -10.37 10.70
N GLU A 136 9.17 -10.30 9.46
CA GLU A 136 8.85 -11.48 8.65
C GLU A 136 9.60 -11.52 7.32
N ILE A 137 10.31 -10.46 6.92
CA ILE A 137 11.05 -10.40 5.66
C ILE A 137 12.50 -9.99 5.87
N GLU A 138 12.78 -9.07 6.79
CA GLU A 138 14.16 -8.76 7.18
C GLU A 138 14.77 -9.87 8.04
N ASP A 139 13.95 -10.70 8.70
CA ASP A 139 14.36 -11.97 9.33
C ASP A 139 14.67 -13.09 8.31
N PHE A 140 14.25 -12.94 7.04
CA PHE A 140 14.73 -13.78 5.92
C PHE A 140 16.06 -13.31 5.37
N GLN A 141 16.57 -12.21 5.89
CA GLN A 141 17.85 -11.68 5.52
C GLN A 141 18.81 -12.09 6.63
N TRP A 142 19.93 -12.68 6.22
CA TRP A 142 21.05 -13.03 7.09
C TRP A 142 20.81 -14.28 7.94
N ASN A 143 20.96 -15.47 7.32
CA ASN A 143 21.75 -16.47 8.03
C ASN A 143 23.11 -15.80 8.29
N GLU A 144 23.28 -15.25 9.48
CA GLU A 144 24.45 -14.48 9.93
C GLU A 144 25.76 -15.21 9.56
N GLU A 145 25.68 -16.54 9.51
CA GLU A 145 26.73 -17.46 9.11
C GLU A 145 27.11 -17.40 7.61
N VAL A 146 26.17 -17.20 6.68
CA VAL A 146 26.49 -17.01 5.24
C VAL A 146 27.20 -15.69 5.01
N VAL A 147 26.89 -14.70 5.83
CA VAL A 147 27.45 -13.35 5.71
C VAL A 147 28.77 -13.25 6.42
N ALA A 148 28.95 -14.00 7.52
CA ALA A 148 30.25 -14.29 8.08
C ALA A 148 31.16 -14.94 7.04
N VAL A 149 30.68 -15.98 6.34
CA VAL A 149 31.43 -16.64 5.25
C VAL A 149 31.76 -15.65 4.12
N LEU A 150 30.81 -14.83 3.67
CA LEU A 150 31.07 -13.82 2.63
C LEU A 150 32.05 -12.72 3.10
N LYS A 151 31.95 -12.25 4.34
CA LYS A 151 32.92 -11.30 4.93
C LYS A 151 34.31 -11.91 5.06
N GLU A 152 34.38 -13.20 5.40
CA GLU A 152 35.64 -13.95 5.49
C GLU A 152 36.28 -14.12 4.09
N THR A 153 35.47 -14.35 3.05
CA THR A 153 35.95 -14.36 1.65
C THR A 153 36.39 -12.98 1.12
N GLN A 154 35.84 -11.87 1.65
CA GLN A 154 36.25 -10.51 1.31
C GLN A 154 37.59 -10.11 1.95
N SER A 155 38.14 -10.93 2.86
CA SER A 155 39.46 -10.72 3.49
C SER A 155 40.65 -11.03 2.55
N GLY A 156 40.40 -11.32 1.27
CA GLY A 156 41.45 -11.42 0.24
C GLY A 156 41.93 -12.83 -0.09
N GLU A 157 41.24 -13.87 0.38
CA GLU A 157 41.47 -15.24 -0.07
C GLU A 157 40.58 -15.55 -1.28
N VAL A 158 41.18 -15.95 -2.41
CA VAL A 158 40.43 -16.41 -3.58
C VAL A 158 39.77 -17.74 -3.21
N VAL A 159 38.49 -17.71 -2.88
CA VAL A 159 37.74 -18.92 -2.54
C VAL A 159 37.38 -19.65 -3.83
N GLU A 160 38.22 -20.59 -4.23
CA GLU A 160 37.98 -21.47 -5.37
C GLU A 160 36.88 -22.51 -5.08
N ARG A 161 36.73 -22.93 -3.82
CA ARG A 161 35.73 -23.93 -3.42
C ARG A 161 35.04 -23.51 -2.13
N LEU A 162 33.72 -23.47 -2.17
CA LEU A 162 32.89 -23.11 -1.03
C LEU A 162 31.87 -24.23 -0.75
N ASP A 163 31.92 -24.79 0.46
CA ASP A 163 30.99 -25.82 0.90
C ASP A 163 30.03 -25.26 1.96
N LEU A 164 28.76 -25.22 1.60
CA LEU A 164 27.64 -24.78 2.42
C LEU A 164 26.59 -25.88 2.54
N SER A 165 27.00 -27.15 2.45
CA SER A 165 26.11 -28.28 2.64
C SER A 165 25.52 -28.33 4.06
N ASP A 166 24.29 -28.83 4.17
CA ASP A 166 23.58 -29.05 5.46
C ASP A 166 23.34 -27.77 6.30
N ARG A 167 23.25 -26.59 5.67
CA ARG A 167 23.10 -25.30 6.38
C ARG A 167 21.67 -24.78 6.46
N GLN A 168 20.68 -25.60 6.09
CA GLN A 168 19.26 -25.25 6.10
C GLN A 168 18.96 -23.93 5.34
N LEU A 169 19.79 -23.59 4.34
CA LEU A 169 19.64 -22.36 3.57
C LEU A 169 18.31 -22.38 2.85
N THR A 170 17.55 -21.29 2.95
CA THR A 170 16.26 -21.12 2.27
C THR A 170 16.40 -20.35 0.95
N LEU A 171 17.40 -19.49 0.83
CA LEU A 171 17.67 -18.66 -0.35
C LEU A 171 19.18 -18.49 -0.59
N ILE A 172 19.57 -18.21 -1.83
CA ILE A 172 20.95 -17.84 -2.20
C ILE A 172 21.00 -16.33 -2.45
N PRO A 173 21.78 -15.55 -1.68
CA PRO A 173 22.00 -14.12 -1.91
C PRO A 173 22.64 -13.80 -3.27
N GLU A 174 22.28 -12.66 -3.86
CA GLU A 174 22.91 -12.13 -5.09
C GLU A 174 24.41 -11.86 -4.91
N ALA A 175 24.86 -11.61 -3.68
CA ALA A 175 26.28 -11.43 -3.33
C ALA A 175 27.16 -12.63 -3.74
N PHE A 176 26.61 -13.85 -3.87
CA PHE A 176 27.35 -14.98 -4.43
C PHE A 176 27.77 -14.74 -5.90
N GLY A 177 26.99 -13.98 -6.66
CA GLY A 177 27.32 -13.56 -8.02
C GLY A 177 28.49 -12.57 -8.09
N THR A 178 28.91 -12.00 -6.94
CA THR A 178 30.05 -11.08 -6.85
C THR A 178 31.36 -11.78 -6.44
N LEU A 179 31.32 -13.09 -6.14
CA LEU A 179 32.52 -13.87 -5.82
C LEU A 179 33.31 -14.16 -7.10
N HIS A 180 34.39 -13.42 -7.32
CA HIS A 180 35.27 -13.61 -8.47
C HIS A 180 36.30 -14.70 -8.15
N GLY A 181 36.19 -15.87 -8.80
CA GLY A 181 37.14 -16.99 -8.63
C GLY A 181 36.55 -18.28 -8.05
N LEU A 182 35.25 -18.31 -7.74
CA LEU A 182 34.58 -19.52 -7.24
C LEU A 182 34.44 -20.56 -8.36
N LEU A 183 35.14 -21.69 -8.22
CA LEU A 183 35.10 -22.84 -9.14
C LEU A 183 34.07 -23.90 -8.71
N LEU A 184 33.81 -24.03 -7.41
CA LEU A 184 32.87 -25.01 -6.88
C LEU A 184 32.07 -24.43 -5.71
N LEU A 185 30.74 -24.52 -5.81
CA LEU A 185 29.80 -24.17 -4.74
C LEU A 185 28.96 -25.40 -4.39
N ASN A 186 29.16 -25.96 -3.20
CA ASN A 186 28.34 -27.06 -2.69
C ASN A 186 27.21 -26.51 -1.81
N LEU A 187 25.96 -26.81 -2.20
CA LEU A 187 24.73 -26.40 -1.50
C LEU A 187 23.85 -27.60 -1.17
N SER A 188 24.40 -28.81 -1.15
CA SER A 188 23.63 -30.02 -0.86
C SER A 188 22.96 -29.95 0.51
N HIS A 189 21.84 -30.64 0.69
CA HIS A 189 21.12 -30.70 1.97
C HIS A 189 20.72 -29.34 2.57
N ASN A 190 20.42 -28.37 1.73
CA ASN A 190 19.76 -27.14 2.12
C ASN A 190 18.26 -27.16 1.81
N GLN A 191 17.53 -26.16 2.29
CA GLN A 191 16.08 -26.01 2.13
C GLN A 191 15.76 -24.94 1.06
N LEU A 192 16.60 -24.86 0.02
CA LEU A 192 16.57 -23.77 -0.95
C LEU A 192 15.21 -23.75 -1.68
N GLN A 193 14.50 -22.64 -1.58
CA GLN A 193 13.28 -22.38 -2.31
C GLN A 193 13.57 -21.48 -3.49
N VAL A 194 13.05 -21.85 -4.67
CA VAL A 194 13.12 -21.01 -5.86
C VAL A 194 12.08 -19.90 -5.72
N CYS A 195 12.52 -18.70 -5.36
CA CYS A 195 11.66 -17.51 -5.40
C CYS A 195 11.55 -17.01 -6.84
N MET A 196 10.42 -17.26 -7.51
CA MET A 196 10.11 -16.79 -8.87
C MET A 196 9.91 -15.26 -9.02
N TYR A 197 10.11 -14.47 -7.96
CA TYR A 197 9.89 -13.01 -7.99
C TYR A 197 11.15 -12.19 -8.31
N MET A 198 12.31 -12.83 -8.54
CA MET A 198 13.58 -12.15 -8.86
C MET A 198 13.93 -12.14 -10.37
N CYS A 199 13.02 -12.50 -11.27
CA CYS A 199 13.31 -12.62 -12.71
C CYS A 199 13.00 -11.38 -13.58
N TYR A 200 12.67 -10.22 -13.00
CA TYR A 200 12.49 -9.00 -13.78
C TYR A 200 13.39 -7.89 -13.26
N GLN A 201 14.60 -7.80 -13.83
CA GLN A 201 15.35 -6.56 -13.98
C GLN A 201 15.42 -6.23 -15.48
#